data_AF-A0A2V9IWD6-F1
#
_entry.id   AF-A0A2V9IWD6-F1
#
_cell.length_a   1.000
_cell.length_b   1.000
_cell.length_c   1.000
_cell.angle_alpha   90.00
_cell.angle_beta   90.00
_cell.angle_gamma   90.00
#
_symmetry.space_group_name_H-M   'P 1'
#
loop_
_entity.id
_entity.type
_entity.pdbx_description
1 polymer ?
#
loop_
_entity_poly.entity_id
_entity_poly.type
_entity_poly.pdbx_seq_one_letter_code
_entity_poly.pdbx_strand_id
1 'polypeptide(L)'
;MQISFHEWEDSPLTHRAAASIGSDEVQVWIATAPSDEAGLTALACQLSSDERARAERFRVSEPRRQFVFGRALLRQLLGACLNVEPVTLAFGYHPRGKPFLAQSALNSDLRFNLSHSGRLVAIALAHGREVGVDLESIHRLDDWWLLAERIFSSRELCELRALPASKQREAVFNGWTRKEAYLKATSEGLTDDLPAIEVTLV
;
A
#
# COMPACT_ATOMS: atom_id res chain seq x y z
N MET A 1 12.59 -6.11 -14.56
CA MET A 1 11.50 -5.55 -13.75
C MET A 1 11.47 -4.05 -13.89
N GLN A 2 10.35 -3.51 -14.38
CA GLN A 2 10.09 -2.07 -14.45
C GLN A 2 9.10 -1.68 -13.35
N ILE A 3 9.27 -0.50 -12.75
CA ILE A 3 8.31 0.08 -11.81
C ILE A 3 7.74 1.34 -12.43
N SER A 4 6.42 1.43 -12.50
CA SER A 4 5.70 2.61 -12.98
C SER A 4 4.85 3.21 -11.86
N PHE A 5 4.76 4.54 -11.84
CA PHE A 5 4.01 5.29 -10.85
C PHE A 5 2.88 6.02 -11.55
N HIS A 6 1.68 5.92 -10.98
CA HIS A 6 0.47 6.48 -11.53
C HIS A 6 -0.30 7.19 -10.44
N GLU A 7 -0.85 8.36 -10.77
CA GLU A 7 -1.86 9.00 -9.92
C GLU A 7 -3.24 8.48 -10.32
N TRP A 8 -4.04 8.10 -9.33
CA TRP A 8 -5.40 7.67 -9.60
C TRP A 8 -6.35 8.87 -9.64
N GLU A 9 -6.97 9.02 -10.81
CA GLU A 9 -8.16 9.81 -11.05
C GLU A 9 -9.22 8.85 -11.61
N ASP A 10 -10.48 8.90 -11.16
CA ASP A 10 -11.50 7.99 -11.69
C ASP A 10 -11.89 8.38 -13.13
N SER A 11 -11.14 7.87 -14.12
CA SER A 11 -11.22 8.27 -15.52
C SER A 11 -10.94 7.10 -16.47
N PRO A 12 -11.49 7.08 -17.69
CA PRO A 12 -11.22 5.99 -18.64
C PRO A 12 -9.73 5.75 -18.94
N LEU A 13 -8.88 6.78 -18.79
CA LEU A 13 -7.44 6.69 -19.04
C LEU A 13 -6.72 5.89 -17.95
N THR A 14 -7.03 6.15 -16.68
CA THR A 14 -6.44 5.43 -15.54
C THR A 14 -6.92 3.98 -15.49
N HIS A 15 -8.19 3.74 -15.80
CA HIS A 15 -8.73 2.37 -15.97
C HIS A 15 -7.99 1.60 -17.07
N ARG A 16 -7.68 2.23 -18.21
CA ARG A 16 -6.90 1.62 -19.29
C ARG A 16 -5.45 1.33 -18.90
N ALA A 17 -4.80 2.24 -18.19
CA ALA A 17 -3.42 2.06 -17.74
C ALA A 17 -3.30 0.93 -16.69
N ALA A 18 -4.27 0.81 -15.79
CA ALA A 18 -4.35 -0.32 -14.85
C ALA A 18 -4.52 -1.65 -15.62
N ALA A 19 -5.40 -1.66 -16.63
CA ALA A 19 -5.65 -2.85 -17.44
C ALA A 19 -4.45 -3.30 -18.29
N SER A 20 -3.43 -2.45 -18.49
CA SER A 20 -2.29 -2.74 -19.37
C SER A 20 -1.01 -3.15 -18.64
N ILE A 21 -1.09 -3.61 -17.38
CA ILE A 21 0.10 -4.03 -16.63
C ILE A 21 0.87 -5.14 -17.36
N GLY A 22 2.17 -4.91 -17.59
CA GLY A 22 3.06 -5.89 -18.21
C GLY A 22 3.43 -7.05 -17.30
N SER A 23 3.84 -8.18 -17.87
CA SER A 23 4.26 -9.38 -17.12
C SER A 23 5.55 -9.20 -16.31
N ASP A 24 6.39 -8.22 -16.67
CA ASP A 24 7.60 -7.82 -15.92
C ASP A 24 7.53 -6.38 -15.37
N GLU A 25 6.31 -5.93 -15.07
CA GLU A 25 6.01 -4.61 -14.52
C GLU A 25 5.44 -4.70 -13.11
N VAL A 26 5.78 -3.72 -12.27
CA VAL A 26 5.04 -3.37 -11.06
C VAL A 26 4.43 -1.99 -11.27
N GLN A 27 3.11 -1.90 -11.18
CA GLN A 27 2.41 -0.62 -11.20
C GLN A 27 2.13 -0.17 -9.78
N VAL A 28 2.52 1.05 -9.42
CA VAL A 28 2.21 1.69 -8.15
C VAL A 28 1.25 2.84 -8.39
N TRP A 29 0.06 2.74 -7.80
CA TRP A 29 -1.01 3.70 -7.90
C TRP A 29 -1.11 4.49 -6.61
N ILE A 30 -1.06 5.83 -6.68
CA ILE A 30 -1.19 6.72 -5.53
C ILE A 30 -2.45 7.56 -5.69
N ALA A 31 -3.21 7.69 -4.61
CA ALA A 31 -4.44 8.45 -4.60
C ALA A 31 -4.64 9.19 -3.28
N THR A 32 -5.32 10.32 -3.31
CA THR A 32 -5.72 11.07 -2.11
C THR A 32 -7.20 10.87 -1.83
N ALA A 33 -7.52 10.42 -0.62
CA ALA A 33 -8.90 10.21 -0.18
C ALA A 33 -9.69 11.54 -0.22
N PRO A 34 -10.97 11.52 -0.64
CA PRO A 34 -11.81 12.72 -0.63
C PRO A 34 -11.94 13.29 0.78
N SER A 35 -11.99 14.62 0.87
CA SER A 35 -12.17 15.30 2.16
C SER A 35 -13.62 15.25 2.64
N ASP A 36 -14.57 15.28 1.72
CA ASP A 36 -16.00 15.28 2.02
C ASP A 36 -16.57 13.87 2.24
N GLU A 37 -17.64 13.80 3.04
CA GLU A 37 -18.33 12.54 3.34
C GLU A 37 -19.16 12.02 2.16
N ALA A 38 -19.55 12.89 1.21
CA ALA A 38 -20.37 12.49 0.08
C ALA A 38 -19.58 11.58 -0.87
N GLY A 39 -18.34 11.96 -1.21
CA GLY A 39 -17.41 11.14 -1.99
C GLY A 39 -17.07 9.84 -1.29
N LEU A 40 -16.85 9.86 0.02
CA LEU A 40 -16.61 8.63 0.80
C LEU A 40 -17.83 7.69 0.77
N THR A 41 -19.04 8.23 0.89
CA THR A 41 -20.28 7.47 0.83
C THR A 41 -20.48 6.82 -0.54
N ALA A 42 -20.19 7.55 -1.63
CA ALA A 42 -20.25 7.00 -2.98
C ALA A 42 -19.28 5.82 -3.16
N LEU A 43 -18.06 5.92 -2.61
CA LEU A 43 -17.07 4.83 -2.63
C LEU A 43 -17.49 3.64 -1.77
N ALA A 44 -18.11 3.87 -0.61
CA ALA A 44 -18.64 2.81 0.25
C ALA A 44 -19.68 1.93 -0.47
N CYS A 45 -20.38 2.47 -1.48
CA CYS A 45 -21.32 1.69 -2.31
C CYS A 45 -20.63 0.64 -3.20
N GLN A 46 -19.31 0.71 -3.38
CA GLN A 46 -18.53 -0.26 -4.17
C GLN A 46 -17.99 -1.42 -3.33
N LEU A 47 -18.02 -1.30 -2.00
CA LEU A 47 -17.56 -2.34 -1.08
C LEU A 47 -18.54 -3.52 -1.03
N SER A 48 -18.02 -4.72 -0.76
CA SER A 48 -18.84 -5.89 -0.43
C SER A 48 -19.52 -5.72 0.93
N SER A 49 -20.49 -6.59 1.23
CA SER A 49 -21.23 -6.54 2.51
C SER A 49 -20.34 -6.74 3.73
N ASP A 50 -19.37 -7.65 3.67
CA ASP A 50 -18.41 -7.90 4.74
C ASP A 50 -17.45 -6.72 4.95
N GLU A 51 -17.07 -6.03 3.89
CA GLU A 51 -16.24 -4.83 3.95
C GLU A 51 -17.00 -3.64 4.52
N ARG A 52 -18.26 -3.44 4.15
CA ARG A 52 -19.12 -2.42 4.76
C ARG A 52 -19.28 -2.67 6.25
N ALA A 53 -19.57 -3.91 6.64
CA ALA A 53 -19.66 -4.30 8.04
C ALA A 53 -18.34 -4.09 8.79
N ARG A 54 -17.18 -4.32 8.15
CA ARG A 54 -15.87 -4.00 8.72
C ARG A 54 -15.64 -2.50 8.85
N ALA A 55 -16.03 -1.71 7.85
CA ALA A 55 -15.91 -0.25 7.88
C ALA A 55 -16.71 0.36 9.04
N GLU A 56 -17.89 -0.20 9.34
CA GLU A 56 -18.75 0.23 10.45
C GLU A 56 -18.17 -0.06 11.84
N ARG A 57 -17.22 -0.99 11.97
CA ARG A 57 -16.58 -1.31 13.26
C ARG A 57 -15.53 -0.29 13.69
N PHE A 58 -15.07 0.58 12.79
CA PHE A 58 -14.11 1.63 13.14
C PHE A 58 -14.79 2.70 13.99
N ARG A 59 -14.29 2.88 15.22
CA ARG A 59 -14.79 3.90 16.15
C ARG A 59 -14.31 5.32 15.83
N VAL A 60 -13.20 5.43 15.10
CA VAL A 60 -12.57 6.69 14.72
C VAL A 60 -12.77 6.90 13.21
N SER A 61 -13.06 8.14 12.82
CA SER A 61 -13.38 8.50 11.44
C SER A 61 -12.21 8.28 10.47
N GLU A 62 -10.98 8.60 10.88
CA GLU A 62 -9.82 8.55 9.97
C GLU A 62 -9.46 7.12 9.53
N PRO A 63 -9.31 6.12 10.43
CA PRO A 63 -9.10 4.73 10.00
C PRO A 63 -10.25 4.18 9.16
N ARG A 64 -11.50 4.59 9.44
CA ARG A 64 -12.67 4.23 8.62
C ARG A 64 -12.52 4.78 7.20
N ARG A 65 -12.15 6.05 7.06
CA ARG A 65 -11.92 6.71 5.77
C ARG A 65 -10.83 6.01 4.98
N GLN A 66 -9.68 5.75 5.60
CA GLN A 66 -8.56 5.03 4.99
C GLN A 66 -8.99 3.65 4.50
N PHE A 67 -9.73 2.90 5.32
CA PHE A 67 -10.23 1.58 4.96
C PHE A 67 -11.20 1.63 3.78
N VAL A 68 -12.22 2.50 3.83
CA VAL A 68 -13.24 2.60 2.77
C VAL A 68 -12.60 3.05 1.45
N PHE A 69 -11.81 4.12 1.48
CA PHE A 69 -11.17 4.66 0.28
C PHE A 69 -10.19 3.65 -0.32
N GLY A 70 -9.28 3.11 0.49
CA GLY A 70 -8.30 2.14 0.01
C GLY A 70 -8.94 0.87 -0.53
N ARG A 71 -10.04 0.40 0.07
CA ARG A 71 -10.76 -0.78 -0.42
C ARG A 71 -11.51 -0.52 -1.72
N ALA A 72 -12.20 0.61 -1.84
CA ALA A 72 -12.90 0.98 -3.07
C ALA A 72 -11.91 1.13 -4.23
N LEU A 73 -10.81 1.86 -4.03
CA LEU A 73 -9.75 2.05 -5.03
C LEU A 73 -9.15 0.70 -5.47
N LEU A 74 -8.84 -0.18 -4.51
CA LEU A 74 -8.34 -1.52 -4.82
C LEU A 74 -9.31 -2.31 -5.71
N ARG A 75 -10.61 -2.26 -5.39
CA ARG A 75 -11.63 -2.94 -6.20
C ARG A 75 -11.74 -2.35 -7.60
N GLN A 76 -11.67 -1.04 -7.75
CA GLN A 76 -11.69 -0.38 -9.07
C GLN A 76 -10.48 -0.80 -9.91
N LEU A 77 -9.27 -0.74 -9.35
CA LEU A 77 -8.04 -1.13 -10.03
C LEU A 77 -8.07 -2.60 -10.46
N LEU A 78 -8.41 -3.50 -9.55
CA LEU A 78 -8.49 -4.93 -9.86
C LEU A 78 -9.62 -5.23 -10.85
N GLY A 79 -10.76 -4.55 -10.73
CA GLY A 79 -11.89 -4.68 -11.67
C GLY A 79 -11.48 -4.29 -13.09
N ALA A 80 -10.73 -3.20 -13.23
CA ALA A 80 -10.17 -2.78 -14.51
C ALA A 80 -9.15 -3.79 -15.07
N CYS A 81 -8.22 -4.29 -14.24
CA CYS A 81 -7.23 -5.29 -14.65
C CYS A 81 -7.87 -6.60 -15.13
N LEU A 82 -8.97 -6.98 -14.50
CA LEU A 82 -9.62 -8.27 -14.69
C LEU A 82 -10.85 -8.21 -15.59
N ASN A 83 -11.22 -7.01 -16.03
CA ASN A 83 -12.44 -6.73 -16.79
C ASN A 83 -13.71 -7.29 -16.11
N VAL A 84 -13.86 -7.03 -14.81
CA VAL A 84 -15.03 -7.41 -14.01
C VAL A 84 -15.54 -6.26 -13.16
N GLU A 85 -16.80 -6.35 -12.75
CA GLU A 85 -17.42 -5.38 -11.86
C GLU A 85 -16.70 -5.36 -10.49
N PRO A 86 -16.24 -4.20 -9.99
CA PRO A 86 -15.50 -4.08 -8.73
C PRO A 86 -16.16 -4.77 -7.54
N VAL A 87 -17.49 -4.73 -7.44
CA VAL A 87 -18.27 -5.33 -6.34
C VAL A 87 -18.27 -6.87 -6.36
N THR A 88 -17.97 -7.49 -7.50
CA THR A 88 -17.97 -8.95 -7.66
C THR A 88 -16.67 -9.61 -7.20
N LEU A 89 -15.61 -8.83 -7.00
CA LEU A 89 -14.33 -9.33 -6.52
C LEU A 89 -14.46 -9.90 -5.10
N ALA A 90 -13.92 -11.11 -4.91
CA ALA A 90 -13.85 -11.76 -3.62
C ALA A 90 -12.40 -11.73 -3.09
N PHE A 91 -12.24 -11.39 -1.81
CA PHE A 91 -10.95 -11.37 -1.15
C PHE A 91 -10.88 -12.45 -0.06
N GLY A 92 -9.80 -13.20 -0.06
CA GLY A 92 -9.36 -13.97 1.10
C GLY A 92 -8.42 -13.15 1.97
N TYR A 93 -8.11 -13.66 3.17
CA TYR A 93 -7.16 -13.02 4.09
C TYR A 93 -6.17 -14.05 4.62
N HIS A 94 -4.88 -13.71 4.55
CA HIS A 94 -3.84 -14.47 5.24
C HIS A 94 -4.00 -14.35 6.77
N PRO A 95 -3.37 -15.23 7.57
CA PRO A 95 -3.50 -15.20 9.04
C PRO A 95 -3.18 -13.84 9.68
N ARG A 96 -2.27 -13.07 9.08
CA ARG A 96 -1.89 -11.72 9.52
C ARG A 96 -2.76 -10.59 8.95
N GLY A 97 -3.87 -10.93 8.29
CA GLY A 97 -4.84 -9.96 7.76
C GLY A 97 -4.49 -9.34 6.40
N LYS A 98 -3.39 -9.76 5.75
CA LYS A 98 -3.08 -9.35 4.36
C LYS A 98 -4.15 -9.91 3.41
N PRO A 99 -4.93 -9.05 2.72
CA PRO A 99 -5.91 -9.52 1.75
C PRO A 99 -5.22 -10.10 0.50
N PHE A 100 -5.85 -11.08 -0.13
CA PHE A 100 -5.46 -11.62 -1.43
C PHE A 100 -6.69 -11.85 -2.30
N LEU A 101 -6.52 -11.81 -3.63
CA LEU A 101 -7.61 -12.08 -4.57
C LEU A 101 -7.97 -13.57 -4.51
N ALA A 102 -9.23 -13.90 -4.22
CA ALA A 102 -9.67 -15.29 -4.17
C ALA A 102 -9.62 -15.89 -5.59
N GLN A 103 -8.84 -16.98 -5.73
CA GLN A 103 -8.43 -17.57 -7.00
C GLN A 103 -9.58 -18.09 -7.87
N SER A 104 -10.73 -18.38 -7.26
CA SER A 104 -11.89 -19.02 -7.91
C SER A 104 -12.63 -18.15 -8.92
N ALA A 105 -12.26 -16.88 -9.10
CA ALA A 105 -12.98 -16.00 -10.01
C ALA A 105 -12.43 -16.02 -11.44
N LEU A 106 -11.11 -16.10 -11.66
CA LEU A 106 -10.53 -15.57 -12.92
C LEU A 106 -9.22 -16.20 -13.44
N ASN A 107 -8.66 -17.25 -12.81
CA ASN A 107 -7.35 -17.83 -13.20
C ASN A 107 -6.22 -16.79 -13.38
N SER A 108 -6.24 -15.71 -12.58
CA SER A 108 -5.25 -14.65 -12.63
C SER A 108 -4.14 -14.88 -11.62
N ASP A 109 -2.89 -14.61 -12.02
CA ASP A 109 -1.71 -14.56 -11.17
C ASP A 109 -1.43 -13.14 -10.63
N LEU A 110 -2.38 -12.22 -10.79
CA LEU A 110 -2.29 -10.85 -10.31
C LEU A 110 -2.22 -10.80 -8.79
N ARG A 111 -1.18 -10.17 -8.28
CA ARG A 111 -0.93 -9.91 -6.86
C ARG A 111 -1.00 -8.42 -6.58
N PHE A 112 -1.32 -8.08 -5.34
CA PHE A 112 -1.39 -6.69 -4.92
C PHE A 112 -0.94 -6.49 -3.48
N ASN A 113 -0.61 -5.25 -3.16
CA ASN A 113 -0.44 -4.78 -1.80
C ASN A 113 -0.93 -3.33 -1.68
N LEU A 114 -1.29 -2.91 -0.48
CA LEU A 114 -1.70 -1.53 -0.22
C LEU A 114 -1.07 -0.97 1.05
N SER A 115 -0.85 0.34 1.07
CA SER A 115 -0.49 1.11 2.25
C SER A 115 -1.24 2.43 2.30
N HIS A 116 -1.29 3.04 3.47
CA HIS A 116 -1.93 4.34 3.68
C HIS A 116 -1.14 5.19 4.68
N SER A 117 -1.12 6.51 4.46
CA SER A 117 -0.60 7.47 5.43
C SER A 117 -1.37 8.77 5.32
N GLY A 118 -2.05 9.15 6.42
CA GLY A 118 -3.06 10.20 6.38
C GLY A 118 -4.13 9.89 5.33
N ARG A 119 -4.34 10.83 4.39
CA ARG A 119 -5.30 10.67 3.29
C ARG A 119 -4.73 9.97 2.06
N LEU A 120 -3.42 9.70 2.02
CA LEU A 120 -2.80 9.03 0.87
C LEU A 120 -2.99 7.52 0.97
N VAL A 121 -3.29 6.89 -0.16
CA VAL A 121 -3.26 5.44 -0.36
C VAL A 121 -2.32 5.14 -1.51
N ALA A 122 -1.48 4.12 -1.33
CA ALA A 122 -0.69 3.52 -2.40
C ALA A 122 -1.12 2.07 -2.59
N ILE A 123 -1.25 1.63 -3.84
CA ILE A 123 -1.56 0.25 -4.21
C ILE A 123 -0.54 -0.19 -5.26
N ALA A 124 0.15 -1.29 -4.97
CA ALA A 124 1.03 -1.93 -5.93
C ALA A 124 0.35 -3.16 -6.54
N LEU A 125 0.50 -3.33 -7.85
CA LEU A 125 0.00 -4.46 -8.64
C LEU A 125 1.16 -5.13 -9.38
N ALA A 126 1.15 -6.46 -9.48
CA ALA A 126 2.15 -7.22 -10.23
C ALA A 126 1.62 -8.60 -10.68
N HIS A 127 2.07 -9.09 -11.83
CA HIS A 127 1.81 -10.47 -12.28
C HIS A 127 2.87 -11.45 -11.78
N GLY A 128 2.41 -12.61 -11.30
CA GLY A 128 3.25 -13.80 -11.06
C GLY A 128 4.27 -13.66 -9.93
N ARG A 129 4.21 -12.58 -9.13
CA ARG A 129 5.18 -12.29 -8.08
C ARG A 129 4.53 -11.62 -6.88
N GLU A 130 5.07 -11.87 -5.69
CA GLU A 130 4.69 -11.11 -4.51
C GLU A 130 5.16 -9.66 -4.63
N VAL A 131 4.33 -8.74 -4.13
CA VAL A 131 4.59 -7.31 -4.16
C VAL A 131 4.24 -6.71 -2.81
N GLY A 132 4.98 -5.67 -2.42
CA GLY A 132 4.73 -4.90 -1.21
C GLY A 132 4.93 -3.42 -1.50
N VAL A 133 4.12 -2.58 -0.89
CA VAL A 133 4.21 -1.13 -0.98
C VAL A 133 4.07 -0.54 0.41
N ASP A 134 4.85 0.50 0.67
CA ASP A 134 4.70 1.29 1.87
C ASP A 134 4.81 2.78 1.57
N LEU A 135 4.11 3.57 2.39
CA LEU A 135 4.09 5.02 2.27
C LEU A 135 3.93 5.60 3.68
N GLU A 136 4.74 6.58 4.04
CA GLU A 136 4.68 7.22 5.35
C GLU A 136 4.89 8.73 5.22
N SER A 137 4.17 9.50 6.04
CA SER A 137 4.42 10.93 6.17
C SER A 137 5.70 11.14 6.96
N ILE A 138 6.66 11.85 6.38
CA ILE A 138 7.94 12.19 7.04
C ILE A 138 7.74 13.02 8.31
N HIS A 139 6.60 13.69 8.44
CA HIS A 139 6.25 14.52 9.58
C HIS A 139 5.42 13.79 10.65
N ARG A 140 5.21 12.48 10.49
CA ARG A 140 4.36 11.68 11.39
C ARG A 140 4.97 11.48 12.78
N LEU A 141 6.30 11.43 12.86
CA LEU A 141 7.05 11.14 14.07
C LEU A 141 8.10 12.23 14.31
N ASP A 142 8.06 12.83 15.49
CA ASP A 142 9.06 13.81 15.92
C ASP A 142 10.36 13.11 16.34
N ASP A 143 10.28 12.01 17.09
CA ASP A 143 11.41 11.20 17.54
C ASP A 143 11.86 10.17 16.47
N TRP A 144 12.04 10.63 15.23
CA TRP A 144 12.47 9.78 14.12
C TRP A 144 13.85 9.13 14.35
N TRP A 145 14.68 9.68 15.23
CA TRP A 145 15.97 9.06 15.58
C TRP A 145 15.80 7.76 16.37
N LEU A 146 14.86 7.72 17.34
CA LEU A 146 14.56 6.51 18.10
C LEU A 146 14.03 5.39 17.19
N LEU A 147 13.29 5.79 16.15
CA LEU A 147 12.85 4.90 15.10
C LEU A 147 14.04 4.24 14.39
N ALA A 148 15.01 5.05 13.97
CA ALA A 148 16.21 4.61 13.28
C ALA A 148 16.99 3.60 14.14
N GLU A 149 17.18 3.90 15.43
CA GLU A 149 17.91 3.02 16.36
C GLU A 149 17.25 1.65 16.55
N ARG A 150 15.93 1.57 16.37
CA ARG A 150 15.18 0.32 16.50
C ARG A 150 15.20 -0.54 15.23
N ILE A 151 15.19 0.08 14.05
CA ILE A 151 14.96 -0.64 12.79
C ILE A 151 16.21 -0.85 11.95
N PHE A 152 17.26 -0.05 12.18
CA PHE A 152 18.45 -0.06 11.34
C PHE A 152 19.59 -0.88 11.93
N SER A 153 20.34 -1.51 11.04
CA SER A 153 21.59 -2.19 11.35
C SER A 153 22.64 -1.16 11.80
N SER A 154 23.71 -1.61 12.44
CA SER A 154 24.83 -0.73 12.81
C SER A 154 25.46 -0.05 11.57
N ARG A 155 25.44 -0.72 10.42
CA ARG A 155 25.92 -0.18 9.15
C ARG A 155 25.01 0.94 8.64
N GLU A 156 23.71 0.69 8.56
CA GLU A 156 22.72 1.70 8.15
C GLU A 156 22.76 2.93 9.07
N LEU A 157 22.91 2.74 10.39
CA LEU A 157 23.09 3.84 11.33
C LEU A 157 24.39 4.63 11.10
N CYS A 158 25.46 3.97 10.66
CA CYS A 158 26.70 4.64 10.28
C CYS A 158 26.52 5.47 8.99
N GLU A 159 25.88 4.90 7.97
CA GLU A 159 25.54 5.59 6.72
C GLU A 159 24.64 6.79 6.99
N LEU A 160 23.62 6.64 7.85
CA LEU A 160 22.73 7.72 8.27
C LEU A 160 23.48 8.86 8.95
N ARG A 161 24.38 8.55 9.90
CA ARG A 161 25.19 9.57 10.61
C ARG A 161 26.13 10.33 9.67
N ALA A 162 26.56 9.73 8.57
CA ALA A 162 27.40 10.37 7.57
C ALA A 162 26.63 11.36 6.67
N LEU A 163 25.29 11.30 6.62
CA LEU A 163 24.49 12.23 5.85
C LEU A 163 24.42 13.62 6.53
N PRO A 164 24.27 14.71 5.74
CA PRO A 164 23.94 16.02 6.28
C PRO A 164 22.67 15.95 7.14
N ALA A 165 22.64 16.65 8.28
CA ALA A 165 21.52 16.63 9.21
C ALA A 165 20.15 16.92 8.55
N SER A 166 20.13 17.77 7.52
CA SER A 166 18.93 18.09 6.74
C SER A 166 18.37 16.91 5.93
N LYS A 167 19.18 15.89 5.63
CA LYS A 167 18.78 14.70 4.87
C LYS A 167 18.50 13.48 5.74
N GLN A 168 18.93 13.49 7.00
CA GLN A 168 18.83 12.32 7.88
C GLN A 168 17.39 11.88 8.11
N ARG A 169 16.48 12.83 8.36
CA ARG A 169 15.05 12.52 8.56
C ARG A 169 14.47 11.81 7.34
N GLU A 170 14.66 12.39 6.15
CA GLU A 170 14.19 11.79 4.90
C GLU A 170 14.76 10.39 4.69
N ALA A 171 16.08 10.22 4.91
CA ALA A 171 16.76 8.94 4.79
C ALA A 171 16.21 7.86 5.74
N VAL A 172 15.79 8.24 6.95
CA VAL A 172 15.14 7.33 7.90
C VAL A 172 13.80 6.84 7.38
N PHE A 173 12.96 7.74 6.86
CA PHE A 173 11.67 7.35 6.29
C PHE A 173 11.82 6.57 4.98
N ASN A 174 12.84 6.86 4.16
CA ASN A 174 13.18 6.04 3.00
C ASN A 174 13.56 4.61 3.42
N GLY A 175 14.44 4.45 4.40
CA GLY A 175 14.82 3.13 4.90
C GLY A 175 13.65 2.39 5.55
N TRP A 176 12.86 3.08 6.39
CA TRP A 176 11.66 2.51 7.01
C TRP A 176 10.69 1.95 5.96
N THR A 177 10.29 2.78 5.00
CA THR A 177 9.31 2.39 3.97
C THR A 177 9.83 1.28 3.06
N ARG A 178 11.13 1.26 2.75
CA ARG A 178 11.76 0.16 2.00
C ARG A 178 11.68 -1.18 2.77
N LYS A 179 11.96 -1.16 4.07
CA LYS A 179 11.87 -2.37 4.93
C LYS A 179 10.42 -2.85 5.08
N GLU A 180 9.48 -1.95 5.33
CA GLU A 180 8.05 -2.28 5.42
C GLU A 180 7.50 -2.84 4.10
N ALA A 181 7.88 -2.25 2.96
CA ALA A 181 7.49 -2.76 1.65
C ALA A 181 8.02 -4.19 1.43
N TYR A 182 9.26 -4.47 1.83
CA TYR A 182 9.81 -5.83 1.78
C TYR A 182 9.01 -6.81 2.65
N LEU A 183 8.75 -6.48 3.92
CA LEU A 183 8.00 -7.34 4.84
C LEU A 183 6.56 -7.59 4.38
N LYS A 184 5.94 -6.59 3.74
CA LYS A 184 4.62 -6.72 3.12
C LYS A 184 4.62 -7.64 1.91
N ALA A 185 5.71 -7.67 1.14
CA ALA A 185 5.87 -8.62 0.04
C ALA A 185 6.01 -10.05 0.56
N THR A 186 6.90 -10.29 1.55
CA THR A 186 7.15 -11.63 2.11
C THR A 186 6.02 -12.16 2.98
N SER A 187 5.07 -11.31 3.35
CA SER A 187 3.97 -11.64 4.27
C SER A 187 4.45 -12.04 5.67
N GLU A 188 5.67 -11.64 6.03
CA GLU A 188 6.31 -11.86 7.33
C GLU A 188 5.86 -10.85 8.39
N GLY A 189 5.26 -9.74 7.98
CA GLY A 189 4.87 -8.66 8.91
C GLY A 189 6.08 -8.08 9.67
N LEU A 190 5.82 -7.15 10.59
CA LEU A 190 6.85 -6.64 11.49
C LEU A 190 7.42 -7.78 12.35
N THR A 191 8.69 -8.09 12.14
CA THR A 191 9.47 -9.03 12.96
C THR A 191 10.46 -8.23 13.82
N ASP A 192 10.91 -8.81 14.93
CA ASP A 192 11.96 -8.22 15.76
C ASP A 192 13.33 -8.16 15.04
N ASP A 193 13.41 -8.66 13.80
CA ASP A 193 14.64 -8.83 13.02
C ASP A 193 14.80 -7.78 11.89
N LEU A 194 14.09 -6.65 11.99
CA LEU A 194 14.23 -5.52 11.05
C LEU A 194 15.69 -5.07 10.83
N PRO A 195 16.56 -5.00 11.87
CA PRO A 195 17.96 -4.67 11.68
C PRO A 195 18.75 -5.66 10.81
N ALA A 196 18.29 -6.92 10.64
CA ALA A 196 18.96 -7.89 9.77
C ALA A 196 18.66 -7.68 8.28
N ILE A 197 17.59 -6.95 7.95
CA ILE A 197 17.21 -6.61 6.57
C ILE A 197 17.86 -5.27 6.22
N GLU A 198 19.00 -5.26 5.51
CA GLU A 198 19.64 -4.01 5.11
C GLU A 198 19.03 -3.43 3.83
N VAL A 199 18.82 -2.11 3.83
CA VAL A 199 18.36 -1.34 2.67
C VAL A 199 19.23 -0.11 2.45
N THR A 200 19.23 0.42 1.24
CA THR A 200 19.81 1.75 1.00
C THR A 200 18.95 2.82 1.69
N LEU A 201 19.57 3.92 2.15
CA LEU A 201 18.86 5.02 2.83
C LEU A 201 18.60 6.25 1.93
N VAL A 202 19.32 6.35 0.81
CA VAL A 202 19.18 7.40 -0.21
C VAL A 202 18.80 6.83 -1.56
#